data_AF-A0A7C2L8H5-F1
#
_entry.id   AF-A0A7C2L8H5-F1
#
_cell.length_a   1.000
_cell.length_b   1.000
_cell.length_c   1.000
_cell.angle_alpha   90.00
_cell.angle_beta   90.00
_cell.angle_gamma   90.00
#
_symmetry.space_group_name_H-M   'P 1'
#
loop_
_entity.id
_entity.type
_entity.pdbx_description
1 polymer ?
#
loop_
_entity_poly.entity_id
_entity_poly.type
_entity_poly.pdbx_seq_one_letter_code
_entity_poly.pdbx_strand_id
1 'polypeptide(L)'
;MRYLAFNSKLLAGCSGGILLWYPFAKFDCWDEPGWSYLFDCFIAPLLGPTARLLLSRKVGTARLVALDQPPLAAPILEPLGCSEEVLNEIARLANLPAQPARSPPLFDYFDYAAARLLGSKHALQKLEKSFRNFVKPVEHLKVLAEAVKPERLKYAGTVYVLACIDARKRFFLLVGDEKVRSRLHEKYIREKDLERLLIGKYFKAT
;
A
#
# COMPACT_ATOMS: atom_id res chain seq x y z
N MET A 1 -16.92 -1.76 -10.51
CA MET A 1 -15.85 -1.36 -9.56
C MET A 1 -15.38 -2.62 -8.85
N ARG A 2 -14.17 -2.70 -8.28
CA ARG A 2 -13.71 -3.91 -7.56
C ARG A 2 -13.36 -3.55 -6.13
N TYR A 3 -13.75 -4.39 -5.18
CA TYR A 3 -13.47 -4.20 -3.75
C TYR A 3 -12.67 -5.38 -3.21
N LEU A 4 -12.00 -5.19 -2.09
CA LEU A 4 -11.41 -6.28 -1.32
C LEU A 4 -12.39 -6.71 -0.23
N ALA A 5 -12.64 -8.02 -0.15
CA ALA A 5 -13.46 -8.58 0.92
C ALA A 5 -12.81 -8.31 2.28
N PHE A 6 -13.64 -8.14 3.29
CA PHE A 6 -13.22 -8.02 4.68
C PHE A 6 -14.27 -8.64 5.59
N ASN A 7 -13.84 -9.06 6.78
CA ASN A 7 -14.71 -9.57 7.83
C ASN A 7 -15.32 -8.40 8.59
N SER A 8 -16.66 -8.33 8.62
CA SER A 8 -17.40 -7.26 9.30
C SER A 8 -17.10 -7.15 10.80
N LYS A 9 -16.62 -8.23 11.45
CA LYS A 9 -16.16 -8.20 12.84
C LYS A 9 -15.00 -7.22 13.07
N LEU A 10 -14.21 -6.92 12.04
CA LEU A 10 -13.11 -5.96 12.11
C LEU A 10 -13.59 -4.52 12.34
N LEU A 11 -14.84 -4.22 12.00
CA LEU A 11 -15.45 -2.89 12.16
C LEU A 11 -15.60 -2.51 13.64
N ALA A 12 -15.77 -3.48 14.55
CA ALA A 12 -15.85 -3.22 15.98
C ALA A 12 -14.56 -2.55 16.52
N GLY A 13 -13.42 -2.83 15.91
CA GLY A 13 -12.15 -2.18 16.24
C GLY A 13 -12.00 -0.77 15.64
N CYS A 14 -12.96 -0.30 14.85
CA CYS A 14 -12.98 0.97 14.15
C CYS A 14 -14.02 1.95 14.70
N SER A 15 -14.68 1.63 15.81
CA SER A 15 -15.65 2.49 16.49
C SER A 15 -15.07 3.86 16.81
N GLY A 16 -15.78 4.92 16.41
CA GLY A 16 -15.33 6.32 16.54
C GLY A 16 -14.21 6.74 15.57
N GLY A 17 -13.86 5.87 14.62
CA GLY A 17 -12.97 6.17 13.50
C GLY A 17 -13.73 6.44 12.21
N ILE A 18 -13.00 6.88 11.20
CA ILE A 18 -13.50 7.12 9.84
C ILE A 18 -13.24 5.90 9.00
N LEU A 19 -14.28 5.47 8.28
CA LEU A 19 -14.20 4.42 7.29
C LEU A 19 -14.25 5.03 5.90
N LEU A 20 -13.42 4.53 4.98
CA LEU A 20 -13.41 4.97 3.59
C LEU A 20 -12.92 3.86 2.66
N TRP A 21 -13.39 3.85 1.43
CA TRP A 21 -12.90 2.96 0.38
C TRP A 21 -11.69 3.59 -0.30
N TYR A 22 -10.52 3.00 -0.04
CA TYR A 22 -9.21 3.51 -0.44
C TYR A 22 -8.72 2.84 -1.73
N PRO A 23 -8.33 3.61 -2.77
CA PRO A 23 -8.02 3.08 -4.09
C PRO A 23 -6.58 2.54 -4.20
N PHE A 24 -6.45 1.41 -4.89
CA PHE A 24 -5.19 0.80 -5.31
C PHE A 24 -5.26 0.39 -6.78
N ALA A 25 -4.15 0.55 -7.51
CA ALA A 25 -3.97 0.03 -8.84
C ALA A 25 -3.58 -1.44 -8.70
N LYS A 26 -4.39 -2.33 -9.28
CA LYS A 26 -4.16 -3.77 -9.26
C LYS A 26 -3.35 -4.16 -10.48
N PHE A 27 -2.32 -4.97 -10.26
CA PHE A 27 -1.53 -5.60 -11.30
C PHE A 27 -1.45 -7.09 -11.08
N ASP A 28 -1.70 -7.86 -12.12
CA ASP A 28 -1.54 -9.31 -12.09
C ASP A 28 -0.16 -9.69 -12.62
N CYS A 29 0.47 -10.67 -11.96
CA CYS A 29 1.74 -11.24 -12.42
C CYS A 29 1.44 -12.48 -13.27
N TRP A 30 1.91 -12.51 -14.51
CA TRP A 30 1.70 -13.67 -15.39
C TRP A 30 2.56 -14.88 -15.00
N ASP A 31 3.71 -14.66 -14.35
CA ASP A 31 4.61 -15.70 -13.86
C ASP A 31 4.20 -16.27 -12.49
N GLU A 32 3.34 -15.58 -11.75
CA GLU A 32 2.88 -15.99 -10.42
C GLU A 32 1.35 -15.99 -10.34
N PRO A 33 0.69 -16.91 -11.09
CA PRO A 33 -0.76 -17.03 -11.07
C PRO A 33 -1.22 -17.32 -9.64
N GLY A 34 -2.10 -16.47 -9.12
CA GLY A 34 -2.51 -16.52 -7.72
C GLY A 34 -2.14 -15.29 -6.91
N TRP A 35 -1.26 -14.42 -7.40
CA TRP A 35 -0.85 -13.20 -6.71
C TRP A 35 -1.09 -11.94 -7.55
N SER A 36 -1.46 -10.85 -6.87
CA SER A 36 -1.54 -9.52 -7.46
C SER A 36 -0.73 -8.52 -6.65
N TYR A 37 -0.19 -7.51 -7.33
CA TYR A 37 0.39 -6.33 -6.72
C TYR A 37 -0.63 -5.20 -6.68
N LEU A 38 -0.72 -4.53 -5.54
CA LEU A 38 -1.56 -3.37 -5.31
C LEU A 38 -0.66 -2.17 -5.05
N PHE A 39 -0.78 -1.12 -5.84
CA PHE A 39 -0.06 0.13 -5.65
C PHE A 39 -1.01 1.23 -5.22
N ASP A 40 -0.63 1.98 -4.20
CA ASP A 40 -1.41 3.11 -3.68
C ASP A 40 -1.71 4.12 -4.78
N CYS A 41 -2.95 4.60 -4.87
CA CYS A 41 -3.40 5.56 -5.88
C CYS A 41 -3.81 6.92 -5.36
N PHE A 42 -3.60 7.20 -4.07
CA PHE A 42 -4.07 8.42 -3.44
C PHE A 42 -2.92 9.20 -2.79
N ILE A 43 -2.20 8.59 -1.86
CA ILE A 43 -1.03 9.21 -1.22
C ILE A 43 0.18 9.17 -2.13
N ALA A 44 0.47 8.02 -2.75
CA ALA A 44 1.68 7.83 -3.53
C ALA A 44 1.86 8.83 -4.70
N PRO A 45 0.83 9.17 -5.50
CA PRO A 45 0.96 10.19 -6.54
C PRO A 45 1.43 11.55 -6.00
N LEU A 46 1.07 11.89 -4.76
CA LEU A 46 1.38 13.19 -4.14
C LEU A 46 2.82 13.25 -3.60
N LEU A 47 3.49 12.11 -3.47
CA LEU A 47 4.80 11.97 -2.85
C LEU A 47 5.86 11.39 -3.78
N GLY A 48 5.45 10.82 -4.90
CA GLY A 48 6.32 10.31 -5.94
C GLY A 48 6.59 8.80 -5.86
N PRO A 49 7.48 8.31 -6.74
CA PRO A 49 7.63 6.88 -7.04
C PRO A 49 8.14 6.06 -5.84
N THR A 50 8.95 6.66 -4.97
CA THR A 50 9.42 6.01 -3.74
C THR A 50 8.25 5.64 -2.82
N ALA A 51 7.30 6.56 -2.61
CA ALA A 51 6.12 6.29 -1.80
C ALA A 51 5.23 5.22 -2.45
N ARG A 52 5.11 5.26 -3.79
CA ARG A 52 4.41 4.22 -4.57
C ARG A 52 4.93 2.83 -4.25
N LEU A 53 6.26 2.65 -4.31
CA LEU A 53 6.90 1.38 -4.01
C LEU A 53 6.68 0.97 -2.56
N LEU A 54 6.89 1.88 -1.60
CA LEU A 54 6.80 1.57 -0.16
C LEU A 54 5.37 1.28 0.31
N LEU A 55 4.36 1.90 -0.30
CA LEU A 55 2.95 1.68 0.03
C LEU A 55 2.34 0.50 -0.74
N SER A 56 3.05 -0.05 -1.71
CA SER A 56 2.57 -1.20 -2.48
C SER A 56 2.59 -2.51 -1.70
N ARG A 57 1.66 -3.39 -2.05
CA ARG A 57 1.39 -4.66 -1.36
C ARG A 57 1.27 -5.78 -2.38
N LYS A 58 1.70 -6.98 -2.01
CA LYS A 58 1.39 -8.21 -2.73
C LYS A 58 0.29 -8.94 -1.97
N VAL A 59 -0.75 -9.36 -2.67
CA VAL A 59 -1.93 -10.01 -2.08
C VAL A 59 -2.30 -11.25 -2.89
N GLY A 60 -2.77 -12.29 -2.21
CA GLY A 60 -3.32 -13.47 -2.88
C GLY A 60 -4.61 -13.10 -3.61
N THR A 61 -4.72 -13.46 -4.88
CA THR A 61 -5.90 -13.22 -5.73
C THR A 61 -7.18 -13.80 -5.15
N ALA A 62 -7.10 -14.91 -4.41
CA ALA A 62 -8.24 -15.49 -3.69
C ALA A 62 -8.85 -14.55 -2.64
N ARG A 63 -8.10 -13.53 -2.17
CA ARG A 63 -8.60 -12.49 -1.26
C ARG A 63 -9.32 -11.35 -2.01
N LEU A 64 -9.17 -11.28 -3.32
CA LEU A 64 -9.78 -10.25 -4.18
C LEU A 64 -11.17 -10.73 -4.61
N VAL A 65 -12.19 -10.36 -3.84
CA VAL A 65 -13.58 -10.66 -4.20
C VAL A 65 -14.15 -9.50 -5.00
N ALA A 66 -14.38 -9.71 -6.30
CA ALA A 66 -15.07 -8.72 -7.11
C ALA A 66 -16.52 -8.60 -6.62
N LEU A 67 -16.86 -7.45 -6.04
CA LEU A 67 -18.23 -7.05 -5.74
C LEU A 67 -18.60 -5.88 -6.65
N ASP A 68 -19.78 -5.92 -7.25
CA ASP A 68 -20.25 -4.84 -8.12
C ASP A 68 -20.56 -3.55 -7.33
N GLN A 69 -20.85 -3.69 -6.04
CA GLN A 69 -21.15 -2.61 -5.11
C GLN A 69 -20.32 -2.73 -3.82
N PRO A 70 -20.03 -1.61 -3.14
CA PRO A 70 -19.31 -1.63 -1.88
C PRO A 70 -20.17 -2.33 -0.81
N PRO A 71 -19.65 -3.35 -0.11
CA PRO A 71 -20.40 -4.09 0.92
C PRO A 71 -20.70 -3.28 2.18
N LEU A 72 -20.16 -2.06 2.30
CA LEU A 72 -20.36 -1.15 3.40
C LEU A 72 -20.52 0.27 2.86
N ALA A 73 -21.54 0.97 3.36
CA ALA A 73 -21.71 2.39 3.08
C ALA A 73 -20.58 3.19 3.75
N ALA A 74 -19.62 3.63 2.94
CA ALA A 74 -18.53 4.50 3.33
C ALA A 74 -18.11 5.37 2.13
N PRO A 75 -17.55 6.57 2.34
CA PRO A 75 -17.05 7.39 1.25
C PRO A 75 -16.02 6.66 0.40
N ILE A 76 -16.11 6.82 -0.92
CA ILE A 76 -15.13 6.28 -1.87
C ILE A 76 -14.16 7.40 -2.23
N LEU A 77 -12.87 7.17 -1.98
CA LEU A 77 -11.83 8.12 -2.38
C LEU A 77 -11.62 8.06 -3.89
N GLU A 78 -11.60 9.22 -4.52
CA GLU A 78 -11.28 9.31 -5.95
C GLU A 78 -9.82 8.88 -6.21
N PRO A 79 -9.57 7.98 -7.17
CA PRO A 79 -8.22 7.59 -7.55
C PRO A 79 -7.52 8.76 -8.26
N LEU A 80 -6.30 9.11 -7.83
CA LEU A 80 -5.52 10.21 -8.40
C LEU A 80 -4.44 9.76 -9.40
N GLY A 81 -4.02 8.49 -9.36
CA GLY A 81 -2.98 7.96 -10.25
C GLY A 81 -3.02 6.44 -10.30
N CYS A 82 -4.10 5.92 -10.86
CA CYS A 82 -4.47 4.51 -10.83
C CYS A 82 -4.54 3.95 -12.26
N SER A 83 -3.36 3.69 -12.82
CA SER A 83 -3.18 3.40 -14.23
C SER A 83 -1.89 2.62 -14.49
N GLU A 84 -1.66 2.21 -15.73
CA GLU A 84 -0.51 1.40 -16.13
C GLU A 84 0.83 2.13 -15.96
N GLU A 85 0.84 3.46 -15.99
CA GLU A 85 2.03 4.31 -15.82
C GLU A 85 2.71 4.12 -14.46
N VAL A 86 2.02 3.54 -13.48
CA VAL A 86 2.63 3.13 -12.20
C VAL A 86 3.82 2.20 -12.43
N LEU A 87 3.77 1.29 -13.42
CA LEU A 87 4.90 0.40 -13.70
C LEU A 87 6.11 1.17 -14.25
N ASN A 88 5.88 2.24 -15.01
CA ASN A 88 6.95 3.11 -15.51
C ASN A 88 7.64 3.85 -14.35
N GLU A 89 6.87 4.30 -13.34
CA GLU A 89 7.42 4.90 -12.12
C GLU A 89 8.34 3.90 -11.38
N ILE A 90 7.91 2.65 -11.24
CA ILE A 90 8.69 1.61 -10.56
C ILE A 90 9.92 1.19 -11.38
N ALA A 91 9.78 1.04 -12.70
CA ALA A 91 10.89 0.68 -13.58
C ALA A 91 12.00 1.76 -13.56
N ARG A 92 11.65 3.04 -13.46
CA ARG A 92 12.63 4.13 -13.30
C ARG A 92 13.44 4.00 -12.01
N LEU A 93 12.84 3.53 -10.92
CA LEU A 93 13.55 3.30 -9.66
C LEU A 93 14.54 2.13 -9.76
N ALA A 94 14.17 1.06 -10.49
CA ALA A 94 15.07 -0.08 -10.73
C ALA A 94 16.30 0.32 -11.56
N ASN A 95 16.16 1.32 -12.43
CA ASN A 95 17.23 1.80 -13.31
C ASN A 95 18.09 2.92 -12.72
N LEU A 96 17.94 3.26 -11.43
CA LEU A 96 18.78 4.27 -10.79
C LEU A 96 20.26 3.84 -10.76
N PRO A 97 21.21 4.76 -11.05
CA PRO A 97 22.63 4.45 -10.99
C PRO A 97 23.02 4.05 -9.56
N ALA A 98 23.75 2.94 -9.44
CA ALA A 98 24.25 2.48 -8.15
C ALA A 98 25.21 3.54 -7.60
N GLN A 99 24.92 4.07 -6.41
CA GLN A 99 25.93 4.83 -5.68
C GLN A 99 26.98 3.86 -5.14
N PRO A 100 28.23 4.30 -4.91
CA PRO A 100 29.24 3.45 -4.29
C PRO A 100 28.80 3.06 -2.87
N ALA A 101 28.53 1.78 -2.69
CA ALA A 101 28.11 1.18 -1.43
C ALA A 101 29.18 1.41 -0.35
N ARG A 102 28.80 2.05 0.77
CA ARG A 102 29.47 1.83 2.04
C ARG A 102 28.62 0.80 2.78
N SER A 103 29.21 -0.37 3.00
CA SER A 103 28.68 -1.58 3.67
C SER A 103 27.24 -1.45 4.17
N PRO A 104 26.26 -2.12 3.55
CA PRO A 104 24.87 -2.02 3.98
C PRO A 104 24.73 -2.59 5.41
N PRO A 105 23.88 -2.00 6.26
CA PRO A 105 23.37 -2.76 7.41
C PRO A 105 22.62 -3.97 6.86
N LEU A 106 22.82 -5.14 7.49
CA LEU A 106 22.16 -6.41 7.18
C LEU A 106 20.63 -6.27 7.19
N PHE A 107 20.06 -5.81 6.09
CA PHE A 107 18.65 -5.96 5.77
C PHE A 107 18.57 -7.13 4.79
N ASP A 108 18.27 -8.30 5.34
CA ASP A 108 18.26 -9.53 4.60
C ASP A 108 17.09 -9.55 3.62
N TYR A 109 17.34 -9.95 2.37
CA TYR A 109 16.33 -10.13 1.32
C TYR A 109 15.16 -11.00 1.81
N PHE A 110 15.45 -11.94 2.72
CA PHE A 110 14.46 -12.78 3.39
C PHE A 110 13.46 -12.02 4.28
N ASP A 111 13.86 -10.94 4.95
CA ASP A 111 12.95 -10.14 5.78
C ASP A 111 12.00 -9.31 4.91
N TYR A 112 12.45 -8.84 3.74
CA TYR A 112 11.60 -8.18 2.75
C TYR A 112 10.62 -9.15 2.09
N ALA A 113 11.13 -10.31 1.66
CA ALA A 113 10.35 -11.40 1.11
C ALA A 113 9.31 -11.89 2.14
N ALA A 114 9.65 -12.06 3.42
CA ALA A 114 8.71 -12.47 4.46
C ALA A 114 7.63 -11.40 4.75
N ALA A 115 7.97 -10.11 4.67
CA ALA A 115 7.03 -9.01 4.87
C ALA A 115 6.04 -8.86 3.70
N ARG A 116 6.46 -9.18 2.48
CA ARG A 116 5.63 -9.10 1.27
C ARG A 116 4.95 -10.39 0.84
N LEU A 117 5.57 -11.56 1.04
CA LEU A 117 5.10 -12.86 0.55
C LEU A 117 4.18 -13.58 1.55
N LEU A 118 4.41 -13.42 2.86
CA LEU A 118 3.73 -14.24 3.87
C LEU A 118 2.64 -13.50 4.65
N GLY A 119 2.47 -12.19 4.45
CA GLY A 119 1.55 -11.38 5.25
C GLY A 119 1.90 -11.35 6.74
N SER A 120 3.11 -11.78 7.12
CA SER A 120 3.52 -11.91 8.51
C SER A 120 3.57 -10.54 9.19
N LYS A 121 2.73 -10.37 10.22
CA LYS A 121 2.67 -9.18 11.06
C LYS A 121 4.04 -8.84 11.67
N HIS A 122 4.85 -9.85 11.99
CA HIS A 122 6.18 -9.65 12.58
C HIS A 122 7.21 -9.17 11.54
N ALA A 123 7.16 -9.71 10.31
CA ALA A 123 8.03 -9.27 9.22
C ALA A 123 7.68 -7.85 8.75
N LEU A 124 6.39 -7.49 8.69
CA LEU A 124 5.94 -6.11 8.47
C LEU A 124 6.47 -5.15 9.54
N GLN A 125 6.46 -5.54 10.82
CA GLN A 125 7.00 -4.72 11.91
C GLN A 125 8.53 -4.57 11.83
N LYS A 126 9.27 -5.62 11.47
CA LYS A 126 10.71 -5.55 11.23
C LYS A 126 11.04 -4.64 10.05
N LEU A 127 10.31 -4.78 8.94
CA LEU A 127 10.43 -3.92 7.77
C LEU A 127 10.22 -2.45 8.17
N GLU A 128 9.11 -2.13 8.83
CA GLU A 128 8.84 -0.77 9.34
C GLU A 128 9.93 -0.25 10.30
N LYS A 129 10.55 -1.13 11.12
CA LYS A 129 11.62 -0.77 12.07
C LYS A 129 12.95 -0.50 11.35
N SER A 130 13.31 -1.32 10.37
CA SER A 130 14.46 -1.07 9.49
C SER A 130 14.29 0.23 8.71
N PHE A 131 13.06 0.53 8.28
CA PHE A 131 12.77 1.78 7.57
C PHE A 131 12.89 3.05 8.42
N ARG A 132 12.76 2.97 9.74
CA ARG A 132 12.99 4.11 10.64
C ARG A 132 14.45 4.55 10.73
N ASN A 133 15.40 3.71 10.31
CA ASN A 133 16.83 3.93 10.52
C ASN A 133 17.64 4.20 9.24
N PHE A 134 17.01 4.39 8.07
CA PHE A 134 17.77 4.53 6.81
C PHE A 134 18.48 5.88 6.67
N VAL A 135 19.81 5.82 6.79
CA VAL A 135 20.76 6.89 6.48
C VAL A 135 21.12 6.92 4.98
N LYS A 136 20.77 5.90 4.17
CA LYS A 136 20.99 5.88 2.71
C LYS A 136 19.84 5.19 1.93
N PRO A 137 18.92 5.95 1.31
CA PRO A 137 17.67 5.41 0.72
C PRO A 137 17.81 4.70 -0.64
N VAL A 138 18.86 4.96 -1.44
CA VAL A 138 18.83 4.70 -2.89
C VAL A 138 19.02 3.23 -3.28
N GLU A 139 20.01 2.54 -2.72
CA GLU A 139 20.31 1.13 -3.06
C GLU A 139 19.17 0.18 -2.65
N HIS A 140 18.58 0.41 -1.48
CA HIS A 140 17.44 -0.39 -1.02
C HIS A 140 16.23 -0.20 -1.94
N LEU A 141 15.94 1.02 -2.39
CA LEU A 141 14.82 1.26 -3.31
C LEU A 141 14.99 0.55 -4.65
N LYS A 142 16.23 0.46 -5.16
CA LYS A 142 16.53 -0.31 -6.37
C LYS A 142 16.23 -1.79 -6.20
N VAL A 143 16.73 -2.43 -5.14
CA VAL A 143 16.46 -3.85 -4.84
C VAL A 143 14.96 -4.12 -4.70
N LEU A 144 14.24 -3.21 -4.03
CA LEU A 144 12.80 -3.32 -3.85
C LEU A 144 12.04 -3.19 -5.17
N ALA A 145 12.49 -2.31 -6.08
CA ALA A 145 11.88 -2.12 -7.40
C ALA A 145 12.18 -3.31 -8.32
N GLU A 146 13.40 -3.84 -8.30
CA GLU A 146 13.78 -5.04 -9.04
C GLU A 146 12.99 -6.27 -8.57
N ALA A 147 12.75 -6.40 -7.27
CA ALA A 147 11.95 -7.49 -6.70
C ALA A 147 10.45 -7.43 -7.08
N VAL A 148 9.95 -6.26 -7.50
CA VAL A 148 8.60 -6.13 -8.05
C VAL A 148 8.49 -6.71 -9.45
N LYS A 149 9.60 -6.71 -10.21
CA LYS A 149 9.65 -7.18 -11.60
C LYS A 149 8.54 -6.54 -12.45
N PRO A 150 8.54 -5.20 -12.61
CA PRO A 150 7.45 -4.46 -13.26
C PRO A 150 7.16 -4.94 -14.69
N GLU A 151 8.16 -5.47 -15.40
CA GLU A 151 8.00 -6.08 -16.73
C GLU A 151 7.11 -7.32 -16.73
N ARG A 152 6.88 -7.92 -15.55
CA ARG A 152 6.03 -9.11 -15.37
C ARG A 152 4.62 -8.77 -14.91
N LEU A 153 4.30 -7.50 -14.78
CA LEU A 153 3.04 -7.04 -14.23
C LEU A 153 2.16 -6.47 -15.34
N LYS A 154 0.87 -6.82 -15.30
CA LYS A 154 -0.14 -6.27 -16.21
C LYS A 154 -1.21 -5.54 -15.42
N TYR A 155 -1.55 -4.31 -15.84
CA TYR A 155 -2.61 -3.55 -15.19
C TYR A 155 -3.95 -4.29 -15.30
N ALA A 156 -4.61 -4.46 -14.16
CA ALA A 156 -5.85 -5.21 -14.02
C ALA A 156 -6.97 -4.37 -13.38
N GLY A 157 -6.88 -3.04 -13.51
CA GLY A 157 -7.88 -2.09 -13.06
C GLY A 157 -7.65 -1.58 -11.63
N THR A 158 -8.61 -0.80 -11.15
CA THR A 158 -8.60 -0.24 -9.79
C THR A 158 -9.35 -1.16 -8.83
N VAL A 159 -8.79 -1.38 -7.64
CA VAL A 159 -9.44 -2.07 -6.52
C VAL A 159 -9.50 -1.16 -5.31
N TYR A 160 -10.58 -1.27 -4.54
CA TYR A 160 -10.79 -0.50 -3.33
C TYR A 160 -10.67 -1.37 -2.08
N VAL A 161 -9.90 -0.90 -1.12
CA VAL A 161 -9.73 -1.53 0.20
C VAL A 161 -10.43 -0.68 1.23
N LEU A 162 -11.19 -1.30 2.13
CA LEU A 162 -11.78 -0.57 3.24
C LEU A 162 -10.65 -0.14 4.20
N ALA A 163 -10.46 1.17 4.34
CA ALA A 163 -9.53 1.74 5.28
C ALA A 163 -10.29 2.34 6.47
N CYS A 164 -9.61 2.34 7.61
CA CYS A 164 -10.10 2.82 8.89
C CYS A 164 -9.06 3.75 9.50
N ILE A 165 -9.44 5.00 9.76
CA ILE A 165 -8.62 5.99 10.44
C ILE A 165 -9.25 6.22 11.80
N ASP A 166 -8.60 5.76 12.87
CA ASP A 166 -9.18 5.93 14.20
C ASP A 166 -8.98 7.35 14.77
N ALA A 167 -9.57 7.61 15.95
CA ALA A 167 -9.45 8.89 16.64
C ALA A 167 -8.00 9.31 16.97
N ARG A 168 -7.06 8.36 17.02
CA ARG A 168 -5.61 8.64 17.20
C ARG A 168 -4.88 8.81 15.87
N LYS A 169 -5.62 8.96 14.77
CA LYS A 169 -5.12 9.08 13.41
C LYS A 169 -4.23 7.91 13.01
N ARG A 170 -4.54 6.71 13.51
CA ARG A 170 -3.87 5.47 13.10
C ARG A 170 -4.60 4.91 11.88
N PHE A 171 -3.85 4.52 10.86
CA PHE A 171 -4.39 4.10 9.58
C PHE A 171 -4.36 2.57 9.48
N PHE A 172 -5.51 1.97 9.22
CA PHE A 172 -5.66 0.53 9.11
C PHE A 172 -6.32 0.18 7.78
N LEU A 173 -5.83 -0.85 7.11
CA LEU A 173 -6.51 -1.50 5.99
C LEU A 173 -7.20 -2.77 6.50
N LEU A 174 -8.46 -2.95 6.12
CA LEU A 174 -9.24 -4.14 6.43
C LEU A 174 -9.24 -5.06 5.21
N VAL A 175 -8.63 -6.24 5.34
CA VAL A 175 -8.45 -7.20 4.24
C VAL A 175 -8.70 -8.61 4.76
N GLY A 176 -9.68 -9.31 4.21
CA GLY A 176 -10.12 -10.61 4.72
C GLY A 176 -10.42 -10.52 6.22
N ASP A 177 -9.81 -11.39 7.01
CA ASP A 177 -9.96 -11.42 8.47
C ASP A 177 -8.92 -10.55 9.21
N GLU A 178 -8.15 -9.73 8.50
CA GLU A 178 -7.03 -8.97 9.05
C GLU A 178 -7.29 -7.47 9.10
N LYS A 179 -6.98 -6.85 10.24
CA LYS A 179 -6.85 -5.40 10.41
C LYS A 179 -5.37 -5.02 10.41
N VAL A 180 -4.87 -4.53 9.28
CA VAL A 180 -3.45 -4.24 9.07
C VAL A 180 -3.17 -2.75 9.27
N ARG A 181 -2.47 -2.41 10.35
CA ARG A 181 -1.99 -1.03 10.57
C ARG A 181 -0.92 -0.68 9.55
N SER A 182 -1.00 0.49 8.92
CA SER A 182 0.03 0.99 8.01
C SER A 182 0.65 2.27 8.55
N ARG A 183 1.82 2.15 9.18
CA ARG A 183 2.51 3.33 9.73
C ARG A 183 3.06 4.26 8.65
N LEU A 184 3.30 3.74 7.45
CA LEU A 184 3.70 4.57 6.30
C LEU A 184 2.58 5.50 5.86
N HIS A 185 1.33 5.01 5.75
CA HIS A 185 0.18 5.88 5.50
C HIS A 185 0.04 6.92 6.62
N GLU A 186 0.15 6.50 7.89
CA GLU A 186 0.11 7.44 9.04
C GLU A 186 1.16 8.55 8.94
N LYS A 187 2.41 8.18 8.62
CA LYS A 187 3.52 9.13 8.46
C LYS A 187 3.20 10.14 7.35
N TYR A 188 2.85 9.65 6.17
CA TYR A 188 2.63 10.49 5.00
C TYR A 188 1.39 11.38 5.10
N ILE A 189 0.33 10.89 5.72
CA ILE A 189 -0.87 11.70 5.99
C ILE A 189 -0.51 12.91 6.87
N ARG A 190 0.36 12.71 7.89
CA ARG A 190 0.80 13.77 8.81
C ARG A 190 1.78 14.74 8.17
N GLU A 191 2.81 14.24 7.48
CA GLU A 191 3.90 15.07 6.93
C GLU A 191 3.43 16.10 5.91
N LYS A 192 2.33 15.82 5.22
CA LYS A 192 1.87 16.60 4.07
C LYS A 192 0.52 17.29 4.31
N ASP A 193 0.07 17.30 5.56
CA ASP A 193 -1.27 17.78 5.95
C ASP A 193 -2.38 17.23 5.04
N LEU A 194 -2.19 16.00 4.53
CA LEU A 194 -3.16 15.30 3.67
C LEU A 194 -4.40 14.92 4.48
N GLU A 195 -4.32 15.08 5.80
CA GLU A 195 -5.49 15.18 6.65
C GLU A 195 -6.51 16.14 6.06
N ARG A 196 -6.16 17.33 5.58
CA ARG A 196 -7.16 18.22 4.95
C ARG A 196 -7.80 17.65 3.69
N LEU A 197 -7.12 16.78 2.94
CA LEU A 197 -7.69 16.13 1.75
C LEU A 197 -8.61 14.96 2.11
N LEU A 198 -8.23 14.18 3.12
CA LEU A 198 -9.05 13.08 3.66
C LEU A 198 -10.23 13.61 4.49
N ILE A 199 -9.99 14.71 5.22
CA ILE A 199 -10.92 15.37 6.15
C ILE A 199 -11.78 16.38 5.39
N GLY A 200 -11.22 17.41 4.78
CA GLY A 200 -12.01 18.50 4.17
C GLY A 200 -12.96 18.09 3.04
N LYS A 201 -12.69 17.02 2.29
CA LYS A 201 -13.54 16.56 1.18
C LYS A 201 -14.65 15.59 1.62
N TYR A 202 -14.50 14.94 2.77
CA TYR A 202 -15.41 13.88 3.25
C TYR A 202 -15.89 14.05 4.71
N PHE A 203 -15.39 15.06 5.41
CA PHE A 203 -15.76 15.47 6.75
C PHE A 203 -16.30 16.90 6.66
N LYS A 204 -17.57 17.05 6.30
CA LYS A 204 -18.32 18.17 6.89
C LYS A 204 -18.48 17.80 8.37
N ALA A 205 -17.96 18.67 9.23
CA ALA A 205 -18.10 18.54 10.67
C ALA A 205 -19.55 18.23 11.03
N THR A 206 -19.76 17.10 11.69
CA THR A 206 -20.90 16.91 12.60
C THR A 206 -20.91 17.99 13.65
#